data_AF-A0A1T2L0T7-F1
#
_entry.id   AF-A0A1T2L0T7-F1
#
_cell.length_a   1.000
_cell.length_b   1.000
_cell.length_c   1.000
_cell.angle_alpha   90.00
_cell.angle_beta   90.00
_cell.angle_gamma   90.00
#
_symmetry.space_group_name_H-M   'P 1'
#
loop_
_entity.id
_entity.type
_entity.pdbx_description
1 polymer ?
#
loop_
_entity_poly.entity_id
_entity_poly.type
_entity_poly.pdbx_seq_one_letter_code
_entity_poly.pdbx_strand_id
1 'polypeptide(L)'
;MALGILENNFCNQIESMDPINCPFEKTILSRRGNCECADRFYIAEREGVGCEQLEASNQCRALIAVLRENARFTLKIVGSAENLPHGQEMKVQCGGLLGLQALVESEELQEQVANIHSLAEELLAEYDEFESVPYGSVVKSMAAYEHRQRRSRR
;
A
#
# COMPACT_ATOMS: atom_id res chain seq x y z
N MET A 1 -53.37 -2.61 -8.16
CA MET A 1 -53.16 -1.75 -9.35
C MET A 1 -52.52 -0.47 -8.85
N ALA A 2 -51.19 -0.43 -8.71
CA ALA A 2 -50.17 -0.30 -9.76
C ALA A 2 -49.96 1.16 -10.19
N LEU A 3 -48.68 1.49 -10.39
CA LEU A 3 -48.02 2.75 -10.78
C LEU A 3 -47.45 3.50 -9.57
N GLY A 4 -46.15 3.67 -9.37
CA GLY A 4 -44.99 3.58 -10.28
C GLY A 4 -44.03 4.69 -9.84
N ILE A 5 -42.97 4.36 -9.10
CA ILE A 5 -41.55 4.41 -9.54
C ILE A 5 -40.91 5.82 -9.52
N LEU A 6 -39.73 5.86 -8.87
CA LEU A 6 -38.59 6.79 -9.00
C LEU A 6 -38.78 8.23 -8.53
N GLU A 7 -38.13 8.58 -7.41
CA GLU A 7 -37.34 9.82 -7.35
C GLU A 7 -36.00 9.56 -6.66
N ASN A 8 -34.98 9.49 -7.50
CA ASN A 8 -33.57 9.57 -7.16
C ASN A 8 -33.29 10.81 -6.32
N ASN A 9 -32.52 10.66 -5.24
CA ASN A 9 -31.81 11.77 -4.62
C ASN A 9 -30.35 11.36 -4.37
N PHE A 10 -29.59 11.29 -5.46
CA PHE A 10 -28.15 11.50 -5.43
C PHE A 10 -27.91 13.00 -5.63
N CYS A 11 -27.53 13.69 -4.56
CA CYS A 11 -27.04 15.07 -4.58
C CYS A 11 -25.79 15.08 -3.71
N ASN A 12 -24.62 15.01 -4.35
CA ASN A 12 -23.76 16.16 -4.64
C ASN A 12 -23.04 16.69 -3.41
N GLN A 13 -21.75 16.36 -3.30
CA GLN A 13 -20.77 17.34 -2.82
C GLN A 13 -19.37 16.98 -3.33
N ILE A 14 -18.99 17.62 -4.44
CA ILE A 14 -17.59 17.91 -4.72
C ILE A 14 -17.24 19.11 -3.84
N GLU A 15 -17.10 18.84 -2.54
CA GLU A 15 -16.39 19.74 -1.64
C GLU A 15 -14.91 19.66 -2.01
N SER A 16 -14.20 20.77 -1.97
CA SER A 16 -12.75 20.86 -2.15
C SER A 16 -12.04 19.78 -1.33
N MET A 17 -11.74 18.64 -1.96
CA MET A 17 -11.10 17.50 -1.31
C MET A 17 -9.62 17.81 -1.23
N ASP A 18 -9.11 18.08 -0.03
CA ASP A 18 -7.71 17.76 0.25
C ASP A 18 -7.51 16.30 -0.20
N PRO A 19 -6.60 16.03 -1.14
CA PRO A 19 -6.44 14.70 -1.68
C PRO A 19 -6.11 13.74 -0.54
N ILE A 20 -6.84 12.63 -0.46
CA ILE A 20 -6.61 11.59 0.55
C ILE A 20 -5.23 10.99 0.24
N ASN A 21 -4.20 11.37 1.00
CA ASN A 21 -2.84 10.89 0.72
C ASN A 21 -2.76 9.36 0.72
N CYS A 22 -2.14 8.80 -0.31
CA CYS A 22 -1.91 7.37 -0.42
C CYS A 22 -0.89 6.92 0.64
N PRO A 23 -1.21 5.95 1.52
CA PRO A 23 -0.24 5.44 2.51
C PRO A 23 1.02 4.83 1.88
N PHE A 24 0.87 4.30 0.66
CA PHE A 24 1.93 3.68 -0.14
C PHE A 24 2.49 4.61 -1.23
N GLU A 25 2.34 5.94 -1.07
CA GLU A 25 2.85 6.96 -1.98
C GLU A 25 4.31 6.70 -2.41
N LYS A 26 5.19 6.29 -1.48
CA LYS A 26 6.60 6.08 -1.80
C LYS A 26 6.81 4.88 -2.74
N THR A 27 6.02 3.82 -2.60
CA THR A 27 6.05 2.67 -3.52
C THR A 27 5.66 3.10 -4.94
N ILE A 28 4.63 3.93 -5.07
CA ILE A 28 4.11 4.40 -6.36
C ILE A 28 5.06 5.43 -7.01
N LEU A 29 5.57 6.39 -6.25
CA LEU A 29 6.54 7.38 -6.75
C LEU A 29 7.87 6.75 -7.15
N SER A 30 8.30 5.70 -6.46
CA SER A 30 9.52 4.94 -6.79
C SER A 30 9.33 3.94 -7.94
N ARG A 31 8.12 3.83 -8.50
CA ARG A 31 7.76 2.87 -9.57
C ARG A 31 8.02 1.42 -9.18
N ARG A 32 7.78 1.11 -7.90
CA ARG A 32 7.91 -0.24 -7.31
C ARG A 32 6.56 -0.91 -7.08
N GLY A 33 5.48 -0.22 -7.38
CA GLY A 33 4.16 -0.80 -7.45
C GLY A 33 3.15 0.19 -8.02
N ASN A 34 2.01 -0.35 -8.44
CA ASN A 34 0.88 0.44 -8.90
C ASN A 34 -0.34 0.20 -8.01
N CYS A 35 -1.35 1.06 -8.13
CA CYS A 35 -2.63 0.91 -7.46
C CYS A 35 -3.69 1.55 -8.35
N GLU A 36 -4.79 0.85 -8.61
CA GLU A 36 -5.87 1.38 -9.45
C GLU A 36 -6.61 2.56 -8.81
N CYS A 37 -6.64 2.61 -7.47
CA CYS A 37 -7.28 3.70 -6.73
C CYS A 37 -6.36 4.89 -6.48
N ALA A 38 -5.13 4.88 -7.01
CA ALA A 38 -4.17 5.95 -6.79
C ALA A 38 -4.25 7.01 -7.89
N ASP A 39 -4.37 8.26 -7.46
CA ASP A 39 -4.36 9.42 -8.35
C ASP A 39 -3.08 10.24 -8.14
N ARG A 40 -2.40 10.61 -9.23
CA ARG A 40 -1.15 11.39 -9.17
C ARG A 40 -1.48 12.85 -9.39
N PHE A 41 -1.08 13.70 -8.45
CA PHE A 41 -1.31 15.13 -8.53
C PHE A 41 -0.01 15.91 -8.35
N TYR A 42 -0.03 17.17 -8.79
CA TYR A 42 1.12 18.07 -8.68
C TYR A 42 0.75 19.29 -7.84
N ILE A 43 1.54 19.54 -6.80
CA ILE A 43 1.51 20.80 -6.04
C ILE A 43 2.80 21.55 -6.36
N ALA A 44 2.69 22.50 -7.29
CA ALA A 44 3.84 23.16 -7.91
C ALA A 44 4.82 22.13 -8.52
N GLU A 45 6.05 22.04 -8.03
CA GLU A 45 7.07 21.10 -8.53
C GLU A 45 7.05 19.74 -7.83
N ARG A 46 6.21 19.56 -6.81
CA ARG A 46 6.12 18.30 -6.06
C ARG A 46 5.02 17.41 -6.64
N GLU A 47 5.41 16.20 -7.05
CA GLU A 47 4.49 15.11 -7.33
C GLU A 47 4.04 14.47 -6.02
N GLY A 48 2.74 14.29 -5.85
CA GLY A 48 2.12 13.56 -4.74
C GLY A 48 1.20 12.47 -5.26
N VAL A 49 0.87 11.51 -4.39
CA VAL A 49 -0.07 10.43 -4.73
C VAL A 49 -1.23 10.43 -3.74
N GLY A 50 -2.42 10.65 -4.26
CA GLY A 50 -3.69 10.56 -3.56
C GLY A 50 -4.36 9.22 -3.76
N CYS A 51 -5.54 9.08 -3.17
CA CYS A 51 -6.42 7.96 -3.37
C CYS A 51 -7.84 8.46 -3.65
N GLU A 52 -8.49 7.91 -4.67
CA GLU A 52 -9.83 8.31 -5.07
C GLU A 52 -10.91 7.70 -4.17
N GLN A 53 -10.58 6.62 -3.45
CA GLN A 53 -11.50 5.85 -2.62
C GLN A 53 -11.07 5.89 -1.15
N LEU A 54 -11.94 6.46 -0.29
CA LEU A 54 -11.67 6.54 1.15
C LEU A 54 -11.54 5.17 1.80
N GLU A 55 -12.37 4.20 1.40
CA GLU A 55 -12.35 2.83 1.93
C GLU A 55 -11.04 2.11 1.59
N ALA A 56 -10.62 2.15 0.32
CA ALA A 56 -9.33 1.62 -0.11
C ALA A 56 -8.16 2.28 0.63
N SER A 57 -8.22 3.60 0.85
CA SER A 57 -7.22 4.31 1.65
C SER A 57 -7.17 3.82 3.09
N ASN A 58 -8.32 3.59 3.72
CA ASN A 58 -8.42 3.09 5.10
C ASN A 58 -7.85 1.66 5.22
N GLN A 59 -8.16 0.77 4.27
CA GLN A 59 -7.57 -0.57 4.20
C GLN A 59 -6.05 -0.48 4.05
N CYS A 60 -5.55 0.37 3.15
CA CYS A 60 -4.11 0.60 2.99
C CYS A 60 -3.45 1.15 4.27
N ARG A 61 -4.14 2.01 5.03
CA ARG A 61 -3.67 2.55 6.32
C ARG A 61 -3.57 1.46 7.39
N ALA A 62 -4.57 0.59 7.46
CA ALA A 62 -4.53 -0.56 8.36
C ALA A 62 -3.36 -1.49 7.98
N LEU A 63 -3.25 -1.84 6.70
CA LEU A 63 -2.19 -2.71 6.19
C LEU A 63 -0.78 -2.17 6.50
N ILE A 64 -0.50 -0.88 6.20
CA ILE A 64 0.83 -0.31 6.48
C ILE A 64 1.13 -0.23 7.97
N ALA A 65 0.11 -0.03 8.83
CA ALA A 65 0.30 -0.03 10.28
C ALA A 65 0.77 -1.42 10.77
N VAL A 66 0.11 -2.49 10.32
CA VAL A 66 0.49 -3.86 10.67
C VAL A 66 1.88 -4.21 10.11
N LEU A 67 2.18 -3.81 8.86
CA LEU A 67 3.52 -4.00 8.28
C LEU A 67 4.61 -3.29 9.10
N ARG A 68 4.37 -2.04 9.51
CA ARG A 68 5.31 -1.26 10.32
C ARG A 68 5.55 -1.91 11.68
N GLU A 69 4.51 -2.42 12.34
CA GLU A 69 4.63 -3.09 13.63
C GLU A 69 5.45 -4.38 13.52
N ASN A 70 5.16 -5.22 12.52
CA ASN A 70 5.92 -6.45 12.27
C ASN A 70 7.37 -6.19 11.87
N ALA A 71 7.66 -5.04 11.25
CA ALA A 71 9.01 -4.69 10.81
C ALA A 71 9.94 -4.21 11.95
N ARG A 72 9.40 -3.83 13.12
CA ARG A 72 10.16 -3.11 14.17
C ARG A 72 11.45 -3.81 14.57
N PHE A 73 11.35 -5.10 14.88
CA PHE A 73 12.49 -5.89 15.32
C PHE A 73 13.46 -6.17 14.19
N THR A 74 12.94 -6.61 13.03
CA THR A 74 13.74 -7.01 11.88
C THR A 74 14.54 -5.84 11.30
N LEU A 75 13.95 -4.65 11.24
CA LEU A 75 14.60 -3.45 10.70
C LEU A 75 15.32 -2.61 11.76
N LYS A 76 15.35 -3.04 13.03
CA LYS A 76 15.96 -2.32 14.15
C LYS A 76 15.42 -0.89 14.27
N ILE A 77 14.11 -0.73 14.16
CA ILE A 77 13.45 0.58 14.28
C ILE A 77 13.50 1.00 15.74
N VAL A 78 14.15 2.14 16.01
CA VAL A 78 14.26 2.73 17.34
C VAL A 78 13.32 3.94 17.40
N GLY A 79 12.34 3.92 18.30
CA GLY A 79 11.35 4.99 18.46
C GLY A 79 10.00 4.67 17.82
N SER A 80 9.30 5.69 17.31
CA SER A 80 7.97 5.56 16.72
C SER A 80 8.05 4.93 15.32
N ALA A 81 7.15 3.99 15.06
CA ALA A 81 6.99 3.38 13.74
C ALA A 81 6.31 4.32 12.72
N GLU A 82 5.77 5.46 13.16
CA GLU A 82 5.08 6.42 12.30
C GLU A 82 6.03 7.25 11.43
N ASN A 83 7.27 7.47 11.89
CA ASN A 83 8.27 8.31 11.23
C ASN A 83 9.57 7.53 11.01
N LEU A 84 9.54 6.62 10.04
CA LEU A 84 10.72 5.85 9.67
C LEU A 84 11.66 6.67 8.76
N PRO A 85 12.98 6.56 8.94
CA PRO A 85 13.95 6.92 7.92
C PRO A 85 13.56 6.36 6.56
N HIS A 86 13.73 7.15 5.49
CA HIS A 86 13.26 6.79 4.15
C HIS A 86 13.66 5.37 3.72
N GLY A 87 14.89 4.93 3.98
CA GLY A 87 15.34 3.58 3.63
C GLY A 87 14.61 2.45 4.38
N GLN A 88 14.25 2.65 5.64
CA GLN A 88 13.43 1.70 6.40
C GLN A 88 11.97 1.73 5.89
N GLU A 89 11.43 2.92 5.62
CA GLU A 89 10.08 3.04 5.05
C GLU A 89 9.97 2.33 3.69
N MET A 90 10.98 2.45 2.81
CA MET A 90 10.99 1.73 1.53
C MET A 90 11.05 0.20 1.72
N LYS A 91 11.75 -0.29 2.75
CA LYS A 91 11.76 -1.73 3.08
C LYS A 91 10.40 -2.21 3.58
N VAL A 92 9.75 -1.41 4.43
CA VAL A 92 8.41 -1.74 4.93
C VAL A 92 7.38 -1.70 3.82
N GLN A 93 7.35 -0.61 3.03
CA GLN A 93 6.38 -0.48 1.95
C GLN A 93 6.67 -1.46 0.81
N CYS A 94 7.79 -1.33 0.09
CA CYS A 94 8.05 -2.15 -1.08
C CYS A 94 8.37 -3.60 -0.70
N GLY A 95 9.29 -3.81 0.24
CA GLY A 95 9.66 -5.17 0.66
C GLY A 95 8.51 -5.91 1.35
N GLY A 96 7.69 -5.19 2.13
CA GLY A 96 6.48 -5.75 2.73
C GLY A 96 5.44 -6.14 1.69
N LEU A 97 5.09 -5.24 0.77
CA LEU A 97 4.13 -5.55 -0.30
C LEU A 97 4.59 -6.70 -1.20
N LEU A 98 5.87 -6.75 -1.59
CA LEU A 98 6.41 -7.89 -2.36
C LEU A 98 6.32 -9.20 -1.59
N GLY A 99 6.57 -9.16 -0.27
CA GLY A 99 6.45 -10.33 0.59
C GLY A 99 5.01 -10.81 0.74
N LEU A 100 4.05 -9.89 0.80
CA LEU A 100 2.62 -10.19 0.82
C LEU A 100 2.15 -10.74 -0.51
N GLN A 101 2.57 -10.14 -1.62
CA GLN A 101 2.21 -10.62 -2.95
C GLN A 101 2.71 -12.05 -3.18
N ALA A 102 3.92 -12.38 -2.73
CA ALA A 102 4.45 -13.74 -2.78
C ALA A 102 3.73 -14.76 -1.86
N LEU A 103 2.84 -14.33 -0.96
CA LEU A 103 1.99 -15.24 -0.18
C LEU A 103 0.75 -15.65 -0.98
N VAL A 104 0.14 -14.70 -1.70
CA VAL A 104 -1.12 -14.90 -2.43
C VAL A 104 -0.88 -15.37 -3.87
N GLU A 105 0.20 -14.91 -4.50
CA GLU A 105 0.62 -15.34 -5.83
C GLU A 105 1.59 -16.52 -5.74
N SER A 106 1.28 -17.62 -6.42
CA SER A 106 2.17 -18.79 -6.52
C SER A 106 3.25 -18.63 -7.61
N GLU A 107 3.54 -17.41 -8.05
CA GLU A 107 4.44 -17.11 -9.17
C GLU A 107 5.85 -16.69 -8.74
N GLU A 108 6.74 -16.51 -9.72
CA GLU A 108 8.14 -16.11 -9.52
C GLU A 108 8.28 -14.79 -8.74
N LEU A 109 9.45 -14.60 -8.11
CA LEU A 109 9.80 -13.38 -7.38
C LEU A 109 9.65 -12.14 -8.26
N GLN A 110 8.61 -11.35 -8.01
CA GLN A 110 8.39 -10.09 -8.71
C GLN A 110 9.25 -8.97 -8.13
N GLU A 111 9.66 -8.04 -8.99
CA GLU A 111 10.42 -6.84 -8.58
C GLU A 111 9.51 -5.64 -8.25
N GLN A 112 8.23 -5.73 -8.60
CA GLN A 112 7.22 -4.69 -8.46
C GLN A 112 5.90 -5.30 -8.03
N VAL A 113 5.10 -4.50 -7.31
CA VAL A 113 3.76 -4.89 -6.86
C VAL A 113 2.75 -4.54 -7.95
N ALA A 114 1.99 -5.51 -8.44
CA ALA A 114 1.11 -5.31 -9.59
C ALA A 114 0.00 -4.29 -9.30
N ASN A 115 -0.79 -4.52 -8.25
CA ASN A 115 -1.82 -3.61 -7.76
C ASN A 115 -1.95 -3.73 -6.23
N ILE A 116 -1.68 -2.63 -5.52
CA ILE A 116 -1.73 -2.59 -4.05
C ILE A 116 -3.15 -2.76 -3.51
N HIS A 117 -4.17 -2.21 -4.19
CA HIS A 117 -5.55 -2.32 -3.73
C HIS A 117 -6.04 -3.76 -3.85
N SER A 118 -5.91 -4.36 -5.04
CA SER A 118 -6.30 -5.76 -5.27
C SER A 118 -5.56 -6.71 -4.32
N LEU A 119 -4.26 -6.49 -4.08
CA LEU A 119 -3.50 -7.27 -3.09
C LEU A 119 -4.08 -7.14 -1.67
N ALA A 120 -4.50 -5.95 -1.26
CA ALA A 120 -5.13 -5.76 0.05
C ALA A 120 -6.47 -6.49 0.15
N GLU A 121 -7.28 -6.46 -0.91
CA GLU A 121 -8.55 -7.19 -0.97
C GLU A 121 -8.35 -8.71 -0.94
N GLU A 122 -7.37 -9.23 -1.68
CA GLU A 122 -7.03 -10.65 -1.69
C GLU A 122 -6.58 -11.14 -0.30
N LEU A 123 -5.74 -10.35 0.39
CA LEU A 123 -5.32 -10.68 1.75
C LEU A 123 -6.50 -10.70 2.73
N LEU A 124 -7.42 -9.73 2.63
CA LEU A 124 -8.62 -9.70 3.48
C LEU A 124 -9.57 -10.87 3.15
N ALA A 125 -9.67 -11.26 1.89
CA ALA A 125 -10.48 -12.40 1.48
C ALA A 125 -9.89 -13.75 1.96
N GLU A 126 -8.56 -13.87 2.05
CA GLU A 126 -7.89 -15.11 2.47
C GLU A 126 -7.72 -15.23 4.00
N TYR A 127 -7.45 -14.12 4.69
CA TYR A 127 -7.08 -14.11 6.11
C TYR A 127 -8.09 -13.40 7.03
N ASP A 128 -9.21 -12.89 6.50
CA ASP A 128 -10.24 -12.06 7.16
C ASP A 128 -9.76 -10.69 7.70
N GLU A 129 -8.56 -10.64 8.28
CA GLU A 129 -7.93 -9.43 8.83
C GLU A 129 -6.41 -9.44 8.55
N PHE A 130 -5.80 -8.25 8.45
CA PHE A 130 -4.37 -8.14 8.13
C PHE A 130 -3.48 -8.74 9.22
N GLU A 131 -3.89 -8.67 10.48
CA GLU A 131 -3.19 -9.22 11.63
C GLU A 131 -3.06 -10.75 11.59
N SER A 132 -3.95 -11.43 10.86
CA SER A 132 -3.96 -12.89 10.70
C SER A 132 -2.99 -13.39 9.62
N VAL A 133 -2.38 -12.49 8.84
CA VAL A 133 -1.39 -12.84 7.81
C VAL A 133 -0.11 -13.43 8.44
N PRO A 134 0.47 -14.51 7.88
CA PRO A 134 1.71 -15.11 8.38
C PRO A 134 2.95 -14.27 8.02
N TYR A 135 3.19 -13.17 8.75
CA TYR A 135 4.25 -12.20 8.47
C TYR A 135 5.69 -12.74 8.51
N GLY A 136 5.92 -13.99 8.93
CA GLY A 136 7.27 -14.58 9.04
C GLY A 136 8.08 -14.59 7.75
N SER A 137 7.47 -14.81 6.59
CA SER A 137 8.12 -14.68 5.27
C SER A 137 8.16 -13.22 4.81
N VAL A 138 7.12 -12.45 5.10
CA VAL A 138 6.99 -11.03 4.73
C VAL A 138 8.11 -10.19 5.35
N VAL A 139 8.41 -10.37 6.63
CA VAL A 139 9.50 -9.63 7.30
C VAL A 139 10.87 -10.00 6.72
N LYS A 140 11.05 -11.22 6.21
CA LYS A 140 12.29 -11.61 5.50
C LYS A 140 12.41 -10.85 4.18
N SER A 141 11.31 -10.70 3.45
CA SER A 141 11.27 -9.86 2.24
C SER A 141 11.62 -8.41 2.55
N MET A 142 11.05 -7.82 3.60
CA MET A 142 11.42 -6.46 4.06
C MET A 142 12.91 -6.32 4.34
N ALA A 143 13.51 -7.29 5.04
CA ALA A 143 14.93 -7.27 5.37
C ALA A 143 15.82 -7.34 4.11
N ALA A 144 15.44 -8.21 3.18
CA ALA A 144 16.17 -8.49 1.94
C ALA A 144 16.02 -7.37 0.89
N TYR A 145 14.96 -6.55 0.97
CA TYR A 145 14.70 -5.51 -0.01
C TYR A 145 15.83 -4.46 -0.09
N GLU A 146 16.30 -4.20 -1.32
CA GLU A 146 17.28 -3.17 -1.65
C GLU A 146 16.72 -2.23 -2.74
N HIS A 147 16.48 -0.96 -2.38
CA HIS A 147 15.93 0.04 -3.30
C HIS A 147 16.79 0.25 -4.56
N ARG A 148 18.11 0.22 -4.41
CA ARG A 148 19.09 0.33 -5.49
C ARG A 148 19.81 -1.01 -5.60
N GLN A 149 19.51 -1.78 -6.64
CA GLN A 149 20.38 -2.90 -7.01
C GLN A 149 21.80 -2.35 -7.14
N ARG A 150 22.72 -2.82 -6.28
CA ARG A 150 24.14 -2.55 -6.49
C ARG A 150 24.45 -3.03 -7.89
N ARG A 151 24.79 -2.13 -8.82
CA ARG A 151 25.44 -2.52 -10.08
C ARG A 151 26.60 -3.42 -9.66
N SER A 152 26.46 -4.72 -9.92
CA SER A 152 27.57 -5.66 -9.79
C SER A 152 28.71 -5.05 -10.57
N ARG A 153 29.80 -4.67 -9.89
CA ARG A 153 31.04 -4.33 -10.55
C ARG A 153 31.55 -5.64 -11.16
N ARG A 154 31.11 -5.94 -12.38
CA ARG A 154 31.80 -6.85 -13.29
C ARG A 154 32.81 -6.04 -14.08
#